data_AF-A0A222G8K3-F1
#
_entry.id   AF-A0A222G8K3-F1
#
_cell.length_a   1.000
_cell.length_b   1.000
_cell.length_c   1.000
_cell.angle_alpha   90.00
_cell.angle_beta   90.00
_cell.angle_gamma   90.00
#
_symmetry.space_group_name_H-M   'P 1'
#
loop_
_entity.id
_entity.type
_entity.pdbx_description
1 polymer ?
#
loop_
_entity_poly.entity_id
_entity_poly.type
_entity_poly.pdbx_seq_one_letter_code
_entity_poly.pdbx_strand_id
1 'polypeptide(L)'
;MFSTFLKSILIFNRSQNQAPNFMLVYFLISLVWHYQFFITFVGSNGDFSHRLNAALTESSFQYGVVLFFTLLFFIVRLLMLYSVNKTDQFIEADEPIEAKIGSDQVFTENKDVVRLLALLEETKAQLAKVKVRETKAQADKTATITKMLAVQAELDIAQADIAILSKSIEDFRAKQKLSA
;
A
#
# COMPACT_ATOMS: atom_id res chain seq x y z
N MET A 1 -21.80 -21.10 -24.96
CA MET A 1 -21.53 -21.11 -23.50
C MET A 1 -20.08 -21.47 -23.19
N PHE A 2 -19.55 -22.60 -23.68
CA PHE A 2 -18.17 -23.03 -23.41
C PHE A 2 -17.08 -22.05 -23.91
N SER A 3 -17.24 -21.51 -25.12
CA SER A 3 -16.33 -20.49 -25.67
C SER A 3 -16.29 -19.20 -24.82
N THR A 4 -17.44 -18.75 -24.33
CA THR A 4 -17.54 -17.58 -23.45
C THR A 4 -16.86 -17.83 -22.10
N PHE A 5 -17.01 -19.04 -21.55
CA PHE A 5 -16.36 -19.47 -20.32
C PHE A 5 -14.83 -19.53 -20.45
N LEU A 6 -14.32 -20.15 -21.52
CA LEU A 6 -12.89 -20.19 -21.82
C LEU A 6 -12.31 -18.78 -22.03
N LYS A 7 -13.04 -17.91 -22.73
CA LYS A 7 -12.65 -16.51 -22.93
C LYS A 7 -12.61 -15.74 -21.60
N SER A 8 -13.58 -15.98 -20.71
CA SER A 8 -13.61 -15.38 -19.37
C SER A 8 -12.41 -15.83 -18.53
N ILE A 9 -12.10 -17.13 -18.52
CA ILE A 9 -10.91 -17.67 -17.85
C ILE A 9 -9.63 -17.06 -18.41
N LEU A 10 -9.53 -16.93 -19.74
CA LEU A 10 -8.36 -16.35 -20.40
C LEU A 10 -8.16 -14.88 -20.03
N ILE A 11 -9.23 -14.07 -20.08
CA ILE A 11 -9.19 -12.65 -19.75
C ILE A 11 -8.84 -12.46 -18.26
N PHE A 12 -9.47 -13.24 -17.39
CA PHE A 12 -9.20 -13.25 -15.95
C PHE A 12 -7.76 -13.67 -15.63
N ASN A 13 -7.22 -14.65 -16.35
CA ASN A 13 -5.82 -15.06 -16.17
C ASN A 13 -4.85 -13.97 -16.67
N ARG A 14 -5.20 -13.27 -17.75
CA ARG A 14 -4.37 -12.21 -18.35
C ARG A 14 -4.33 -10.93 -17.52
N SER A 15 -5.36 -10.61 -16.73
CA SER A 15 -5.34 -9.42 -15.87
C SER A 15 -4.43 -9.58 -14.63
N GLN A 16 -3.96 -10.79 -14.34
CA GLN A 16 -3.20 -11.14 -13.14
C GLN A 16 -1.69 -11.25 -13.47
N ASN A 17 -1.02 -10.10 -13.66
CA ASN A 17 0.36 -10.00 -14.15
C ASN A 17 1.47 -10.34 -13.11
N GLN A 18 1.12 -10.93 -11.96
CA GLN A 18 2.06 -11.31 -10.88
C GLN A 18 2.49 -12.81 -10.86
N ALA A 19 2.11 -13.57 -11.91
CA ALA A 19 2.56 -14.94 -12.24
C ALA A 19 1.97 -16.14 -11.43
N PRO A 20 2.03 -17.39 -11.96
CA PRO A 20 2.47 -17.77 -13.29
C PRO A 20 1.36 -18.40 -14.15
N ASN A 21 1.39 -18.07 -15.44
CA ASN A 21 0.77 -18.83 -16.53
C ASN A 21 1.11 -20.34 -16.48
N PHE A 22 2.15 -20.73 -15.74
CA PHE A 22 2.62 -22.11 -15.59
C PHE A 22 1.50 -23.10 -15.22
N MET A 23 0.63 -22.80 -14.26
CA MET A 23 -0.44 -23.76 -13.89
C MET A 23 -1.51 -23.90 -14.99
N LEU A 24 -1.76 -22.84 -15.77
CA LEU A 24 -2.67 -22.90 -16.91
C LEU A 24 -2.01 -23.65 -18.08
N VAL A 25 -0.74 -23.38 -18.36
CA VAL A 25 0.06 -24.09 -19.36
C VAL A 25 0.18 -25.57 -19.00
N TYR A 26 0.46 -25.89 -17.74
CA TYR A 26 0.52 -27.25 -17.22
C TYR A 26 -0.84 -27.95 -17.30
N PHE A 27 -1.93 -27.26 -16.99
CA PHE A 27 -3.28 -27.79 -17.19
C PHE A 27 -3.55 -28.11 -18.67
N LEU A 28 -3.21 -27.21 -19.59
CA LEU A 28 -3.38 -27.45 -21.03
C LEU A 28 -2.54 -28.64 -21.52
N ILE A 29 -1.29 -28.76 -21.06
CA ILE A 29 -0.41 -29.91 -21.37
C ILE A 29 -1.00 -31.20 -20.80
N SER A 30 -1.53 -31.17 -19.58
CA SER A 30 -2.21 -32.29 -18.94
C SER A 30 -3.43 -32.75 -19.74
N LEU A 31 -4.22 -31.82 -20.29
CA LEU A 31 -5.36 -32.16 -21.16
C LEU A 31 -4.92 -32.86 -22.46
N VAL A 32 -3.85 -32.37 -23.09
CA VAL A 32 -3.28 -32.99 -24.31
C VAL A 32 -2.75 -34.39 -24.00
N TRP A 33 -2.13 -34.58 -22.85
CA TRP A 33 -1.60 -35.88 -22.46
C TRP A 33 -2.70 -36.90 -22.14
N HIS A 34 -3.83 -36.45 -21.61
CA HIS A 34 -5.01 -37.29 -21.34
C HIS A 34 -6.05 -37.25 -22.48
N TYR A 35 -5.65 -36.92 -23.72
CA TYR A 35 -6.58 -36.79 -24.84
C TYR A 35 -7.46 -38.04 -25.08
N GLN A 36 -6.91 -39.24 -24.86
CA GLN A 36 -7.61 -40.52 -25.03
C GLN A 36 -8.86 -40.60 -24.13
N PHE A 37 -8.75 -40.14 -22.88
CA PHE A 37 -9.87 -40.03 -21.95
C PHE A 37 -11.00 -39.17 -22.53
N PHE A 38 -10.66 -38.03 -23.15
CA PHE A 38 -11.65 -37.13 -23.74
C PHE A 38 -12.29 -37.71 -25.01
N ILE A 39 -11.52 -38.41 -25.85
CA ILE A 39 -12.05 -39.08 -27.05
C ILE A 39 -13.08 -40.14 -26.63
N THR A 40 -12.75 -40.98 -25.65
CA THR A 40 -13.63 -42.05 -25.18
C THR A 40 -14.84 -41.50 -24.42
N PHE A 41 -14.67 -40.42 -23.66
CA PHE A 41 -15.78 -39.73 -23.00
C PHE A 41 -16.79 -39.14 -24.00
N VAL A 42 -16.33 -38.56 -25.10
CA VAL A 42 -17.19 -37.96 -26.13
C VAL A 42 -17.77 -39.02 -27.08
N GLY A 43 -16.96 -40.02 -27.44
CA GLY A 43 -17.32 -41.07 -28.40
C GLY A 43 -18.18 -42.20 -27.81
N SER A 44 -18.28 -42.31 -26.49
CA SER A 44 -19.18 -43.28 -25.85
C SER A 44 -20.64 -42.81 -25.89
N ASN A 45 -21.53 -43.74 -26.23
CA ASN A 45 -22.97 -43.51 -26.24
C ASN A 45 -23.58 -43.90 -24.90
N GLY A 46 -24.48 -43.06 -24.38
CA GLY A 46 -25.16 -43.27 -23.10
C GLY A 46 -25.25 -42.01 -22.24
N ASP A 47 -25.68 -42.18 -20.99
CA ASP A 47 -25.77 -41.11 -20.00
C ASP A 47 -24.40 -40.69 -19.48
N PHE A 48 -24.31 -39.49 -18.90
CA PHE A 48 -23.06 -38.90 -18.40
C PHE A 48 -22.26 -39.86 -17.52
N SER A 49 -22.92 -40.56 -16.59
CA SER A 49 -22.29 -41.55 -15.70
C SER A 49 -21.68 -42.71 -16.48
N HIS A 50 -22.37 -43.20 -17.52
CA HIS A 50 -21.90 -44.28 -18.37
C HIS A 50 -20.69 -43.84 -19.21
N ARG A 51 -20.71 -42.63 -19.76
CA ARG A 51 -19.59 -42.06 -20.52
C ARG A 51 -18.36 -41.84 -19.65
N LEU A 52 -18.57 -41.35 -18.42
CA LEU A 52 -17.51 -41.16 -17.45
C LEU A 52 -16.88 -42.49 -17.04
N ASN A 53 -17.70 -43.51 -16.75
CA ASN A 53 -17.21 -44.84 -16.40
C ASN A 53 -16.42 -45.48 -17.56
N ALA A 54 -16.92 -45.37 -18.79
CA ALA A 54 -16.23 -45.85 -19.99
C ALA A 54 -14.86 -45.16 -20.19
N ALA A 55 -14.76 -43.85 -19.95
CA ALA A 55 -13.49 -43.12 -20.05
C ALA A 55 -12.51 -43.45 -18.91
N LEU A 56 -13.00 -43.71 -17.70
CA LEU A 56 -12.18 -44.06 -16.53
C LEU A 56 -11.65 -45.50 -16.54
N THR A 57 -12.36 -46.42 -17.20
CA THR A 57 -12.00 -47.84 -17.27
C THR A 57 -11.12 -48.18 -18.48
N GLU A 58 -10.79 -47.18 -19.30
CA GLU A 58 -9.91 -47.37 -20.44
C GLU A 58 -8.48 -47.70 -19.98
N SER A 59 -7.90 -48.77 -20.52
CA SER A 59 -6.59 -49.32 -20.13
C SER A 59 -5.41 -48.36 -20.31
N SER A 60 -5.59 -47.31 -21.11
CA SER A 60 -4.58 -46.28 -21.39
C SER A 60 -4.62 -45.12 -20.38
N PHE A 61 -5.54 -45.11 -19.42
CA PHE A 61 -5.66 -44.06 -18.40
C PHE A 61 -4.67 -44.25 -17.24
N GLN A 62 -3.39 -44.39 -17.57
CA GLN A 62 -2.32 -44.72 -16.61
C GLN A 62 -2.10 -43.64 -15.54
N TYR A 63 -2.51 -42.39 -15.82
CA TYR A 63 -2.19 -41.23 -14.98
C TYR A 63 -3.41 -40.42 -14.55
N GLY A 64 -4.57 -41.06 -14.47
CA GLY A 64 -5.82 -40.42 -14.06
C GLY A 64 -5.76 -39.68 -12.73
N VAL A 65 -4.98 -40.20 -11.78
CA VAL A 65 -4.72 -39.56 -10.50
C VAL A 65 -4.01 -38.21 -10.68
N VAL A 66 -3.06 -38.12 -11.63
CA VAL A 66 -2.37 -36.87 -11.97
C VAL A 66 -3.37 -35.87 -12.54
N LEU A 67 -4.21 -36.29 -13.50
CA LEU A 67 -5.27 -35.43 -14.05
C LEU A 67 -6.19 -34.88 -12.96
N PHE A 68 -6.62 -35.74 -12.03
CA PHE A 68 -7.47 -35.35 -10.90
C PHE A 68 -6.80 -34.29 -10.02
N PHE A 69 -5.54 -34.50 -9.60
CA PHE A 69 -4.82 -33.51 -8.80
C PHE A 69 -4.58 -32.22 -9.59
N THR A 70 -4.27 -32.28 -10.89
CA THR A 70 -4.11 -31.07 -11.71
C THR A 70 -5.39 -30.24 -11.78
N LEU A 71 -6.55 -30.89 -11.93
CA LEU A 71 -7.87 -30.25 -11.91
C LEU A 71 -8.17 -29.65 -10.52
N LEU A 72 -7.90 -30.39 -9.45
CA LEU A 72 -8.13 -29.94 -8.08
C LEU A 72 -7.33 -28.69 -7.75
N PHE A 73 -6.01 -28.69 -8.01
CA PHE A 73 -5.16 -27.53 -7.78
C PHE A 73 -5.57 -26.33 -8.65
N PHE A 74 -6.00 -26.58 -9.88
CA PHE A 74 -6.49 -25.53 -10.77
C PHE A 74 -7.79 -24.88 -10.24
N ILE A 75 -8.74 -25.68 -9.74
CA ILE A 75 -9.99 -25.19 -9.15
C ILE A 75 -9.73 -24.40 -7.86
N VAL A 76 -8.92 -24.94 -6.94
CA VAL A 76 -8.57 -24.25 -5.68
C VAL A 76 -7.91 -22.90 -5.97
N ARG A 77 -7.01 -22.84 -6.95
CA ARG A 77 -6.39 -21.60 -7.40
C ARG A 77 -7.42 -20.61 -7.94
N LEU A 78 -8.33 -21.06 -8.81
CA LEU A 78 -9.39 -20.21 -9.35
C LEU A 78 -10.29 -19.67 -8.25
N LEU A 79 -10.63 -20.49 -7.25
CA LEU A 79 -11.43 -20.07 -6.09
C LEU A 79 -10.71 -19.01 -5.25
N MET A 80 -9.44 -19.23 -4.90
CA MET A 80 -8.66 -18.24 -4.17
C MET A 80 -8.58 -16.91 -4.93
N LEU A 81 -8.29 -16.97 -6.24
CA LEU A 81 -8.19 -15.76 -7.07
C LEU A 81 -9.53 -15.06 -7.25
N TYR A 82 -10.63 -15.82 -7.38
CA TYR A 82 -11.98 -15.26 -7.43
C TYR A 82 -12.33 -14.56 -6.11
N SER A 83 -12.01 -15.18 -4.97
CA SER A 83 -12.21 -14.58 -3.65
C SER A 83 -11.40 -13.29 -3.50
N VAL A 84 -10.11 -13.28 -3.85
CA VAL A 84 -9.27 -12.06 -3.80
C VAL A 84 -9.84 -10.97 -4.70
N ASN A 85 -10.11 -11.28 -5.97
CA ASN A 85 -10.65 -10.28 -6.90
C ASN A 85 -12.03 -9.76 -6.45
N LYS A 86 -12.85 -10.60 -5.81
CA LYS A 86 -14.14 -10.19 -5.28
C LYS A 86 -13.99 -9.33 -4.02
N THR A 87 -13.03 -9.65 -3.15
CA THR A 87 -12.67 -8.82 -2.01
C THR A 87 -12.13 -7.46 -2.45
N ASP A 88 -11.23 -7.42 -3.44
CA ASP A 88 -10.72 -6.17 -4.00
C ASP A 88 -11.84 -5.33 -4.62
N GLN A 89 -12.76 -5.96 -5.35
CA GLN A 89 -13.96 -5.29 -5.85
C GLN A 89 -14.85 -4.74 -4.73
N PHE A 90 -14.99 -5.44 -3.60
CA PHE A 90 -15.75 -4.92 -2.45
C PHE A 90 -15.02 -3.78 -1.74
N ILE A 91 -13.68 -3.79 -1.71
CA ILE A 91 -12.87 -2.70 -1.14
C ILE A 91 -12.92 -1.47 -2.05
N GLU A 92 -12.84 -1.66 -3.37
CA GLU A 92 -12.79 -0.57 -4.35
C GLU A 92 -14.17 -0.01 -4.70
N ALA A 93 -15.25 -0.79 -4.51
CA ALA A 93 -16.61 -0.35 -4.82
C ALA A 93 -17.23 0.63 -3.81
N ASP A 94 -16.61 0.86 -2.64
CA ASP A 94 -17.05 1.84 -1.61
C ASP A 94 -18.57 1.82 -1.34
N GLU A 95 -19.23 0.66 -1.53
CA GLU A 95 -20.64 0.49 -1.19
C GLU A 95 -20.75 0.34 0.32
N PRO A 96 -21.67 1.06 0.99
CA PRO A 96 -21.81 1.01 2.44
C PRO A 96 -22.11 -0.43 2.86
N ILE A 97 -21.12 -1.04 3.51
CA ILE A 97 -21.13 -2.41 4.07
C ILE A 97 -22.26 -2.60 5.10
N GLU A 98 -22.92 -1.52 5.49
CA GLU A 98 -24.04 -1.45 6.43
C GLU A 98 -25.27 -2.27 6.01
N ALA A 99 -25.47 -2.55 4.72
CA ALA A 99 -26.72 -3.17 4.24
C ALA A 99 -26.73 -4.71 4.22
N LYS A 100 -25.60 -5.41 4.45
CA LYS A 100 -25.52 -6.88 4.24
C LYS A 100 -24.95 -7.71 5.38
N ILE A 101 -24.50 -7.10 6.47
CA ILE A 101 -24.01 -7.85 7.63
C ILE A 101 -25.14 -7.89 8.66
N GLY A 102 -25.61 -9.11 8.96
CA GLY A 102 -26.69 -9.35 9.93
C GLY A 102 -26.45 -8.60 11.24
N SER A 103 -27.51 -7.99 11.76
CA SER A 103 -27.50 -6.93 12.78
C SER A 103 -26.85 -7.28 14.11
N ASP A 104 -26.48 -8.54 14.34
CA ASP A 104 -26.08 -9.02 15.68
C ASP A 104 -24.56 -9.02 15.94
N GLN A 105 -23.70 -8.94 14.91
CA GLN A 105 -22.23 -8.89 15.11
C GLN A 105 -21.62 -7.49 15.03
N VAL A 106 -22.35 -6.49 14.51
CA VAL A 106 -21.82 -5.13 14.23
C VAL A 106 -21.70 -4.26 15.49
N PHE A 107 -22.44 -4.55 16.56
CA PHE A 107 -22.51 -3.64 17.72
C PHE A 107 -21.36 -3.76 18.73
N THR A 108 -20.51 -4.78 18.62
CA THR A 108 -19.33 -4.92 19.49
C THR A 108 -18.06 -4.36 18.83
N GLU A 109 -17.91 -4.49 17.51
CA GLU A 109 -16.70 -4.03 16.78
C GLU A 109 -16.75 -2.54 16.43
N ASN A 110 -17.94 -1.97 16.15
CA ASN A 110 -18.07 -0.54 15.80
C ASN A 110 -17.77 0.42 16.96
N LYS A 111 -17.82 -0.01 18.22
CA LYS A 111 -17.47 0.88 19.35
C LYS A 111 -15.99 1.23 19.36
N ASP A 112 -15.15 0.28 19.00
CA ASP A 112 -13.69 0.48 18.96
C ASP A 112 -13.29 1.32 17.75
N VAL A 113 -13.93 1.10 16.59
CA VAL A 113 -13.72 1.95 15.40
C VAL A 113 -14.17 3.38 15.65
N VAL A 114 -15.34 3.60 16.26
CA VAL A 114 -15.82 4.95 16.64
C VAL A 114 -14.87 5.60 17.64
N ARG A 115 -14.33 4.84 18.59
CA ARG A 115 -13.34 5.34 19.55
C ARG A 115 -12.02 5.71 18.88
N LEU A 116 -11.56 4.92 17.91
CA LEU A 116 -10.36 5.22 17.12
C LEU A 116 -10.55 6.47 16.27
N LEU A 117 -11.72 6.64 15.64
CA LEU A 117 -12.06 7.86 14.91
C LEU A 117 -12.08 9.09 15.82
N ALA A 118 -12.67 8.98 17.01
CA ALA A 118 -12.67 10.07 17.99
C ALA A 118 -11.24 10.43 18.44
N LEU A 119 -10.37 9.44 18.65
CA LEU A 119 -8.96 9.67 18.97
C LEU A 119 -8.19 10.29 17.80
N LEU A 120 -8.52 9.93 16.56
CA LEU A 120 -7.91 10.50 15.36
C LEU A 120 -8.33 11.96 15.18
N GLU A 121 -9.60 12.29 15.42
CA GLU A 121 -10.08 13.68 15.43
C GLU A 121 -9.44 14.50 16.55
N GLU A 122 -9.32 13.92 17.76
CA GLU A 122 -8.67 14.59 18.88
C GLU A 122 -7.18 14.85 18.58
N THR A 123 -6.45 13.85 18.08
CA THR A 123 -5.03 14.00 17.72
C THR A 123 -4.83 15.00 16.58
N LYS A 124 -5.73 15.03 15.59
CA LYS A 124 -5.72 16.05 14.53
C LYS A 124 -5.93 17.46 15.10
N ALA A 125 -6.85 17.62 16.04
CA ALA A 125 -7.09 18.90 16.71
C ALA A 125 -5.90 19.34 17.58
N GLN A 126 -5.27 18.39 18.28
CA GLN A 126 -4.05 18.65 19.06
C GLN A 126 -2.87 19.04 18.15
N LEU A 127 -2.69 18.34 17.03
CA LEU A 127 -1.64 18.65 16.04
C LEU A 127 -1.82 20.05 15.46
N ALA A 128 -3.05 20.46 15.13
CA ALA A 128 -3.34 21.80 14.67
C ALA A 128 -2.97 22.86 15.73
N LYS A 129 -3.28 22.62 17.01
CA LYS A 129 -2.89 23.52 18.11
C LYS A 129 -1.37 23.60 18.29
N VAL A 130 -0.66 22.47 18.19
CA VAL A 130 0.80 22.43 18.30
C VAL A 130 1.45 23.19 17.15
N LYS A 131 0.98 23.00 15.91
CA LYS A 131 1.50 23.71 14.74
C LYS A 131 1.38 25.23 14.89
N VAL A 132 0.26 25.74 15.40
CA VAL A 132 0.08 27.19 15.66
C VAL A 132 1.05 27.68 16.75
N ARG A 133 1.28 26.89 17.81
CA ARG A 133 2.25 27.24 18.86
C ARG A 133 3.67 27.25 18.31
N GLU A 134 4.04 26.29 17.47
CA GLU A 134 5.36 26.20 16.85
C GLU A 134 5.62 27.39 15.93
N THR A 135 4.66 27.76 15.07
CA THR A 135 4.79 28.94 14.21
C THR A 135 4.97 30.22 15.02
N LYS A 136 4.26 30.35 16.16
CA LYS A 136 4.41 31.49 17.05
C LYS A 136 5.80 31.50 17.72
N ALA A 137 6.24 30.36 18.25
CA ALA A 137 7.56 30.24 18.86
C ALA A 137 8.70 30.52 17.87
N GLN A 138 8.54 30.11 16.61
CA GLN A 138 9.49 30.39 15.54
C GLN A 138 9.53 31.89 15.20
N ALA A 139 8.38 32.55 15.15
CA ALA A 139 8.31 34.01 14.96
C ALA A 139 8.97 34.76 16.12
N ASP A 140 8.69 34.37 17.37
CA ASP A 140 9.28 34.96 18.57
C ASP A 140 10.81 34.76 18.63
N LYS A 141 11.29 33.56 18.27
CA LYS A 141 12.73 33.27 18.15
C LYS A 141 13.39 34.14 17.09
N THR A 142 12.76 34.29 15.92
CA THR A 142 13.28 35.13 14.84
C THR A 142 13.35 36.59 15.27
N ALA A 143 12.30 37.12 15.90
CA ALA A 143 12.29 38.49 16.42
C ALA A 143 13.38 38.72 17.48
N THR A 144 13.63 37.71 18.33
CA THR A 144 14.68 37.77 19.36
C THR A 144 16.07 37.77 18.74
N ILE A 145 16.33 36.93 17.74
CA ILE A 145 17.60 36.90 16.99
C ILE A 145 17.85 38.25 16.32
N THR A 146 16.84 38.82 15.65
CA THR A 146 16.98 40.13 15.00
C THR A 146 17.34 41.24 16.00
N LYS A 147 16.70 41.25 17.17
CA LYS A 147 17.05 42.21 18.24
C LYS A 147 18.46 42.00 18.76
N MET A 148 18.87 40.75 18.97
CA MET A 148 20.22 40.42 19.43
C MET A 148 21.27 40.88 18.41
N LEU A 149 21.03 40.66 17.11
CA LEU A 149 21.92 41.11 16.04
C LEU A 149 22.02 42.64 15.97
N ALA A 150 20.90 43.35 16.19
CA ALA A 150 20.91 44.81 16.23
C ALA A 150 21.75 45.35 17.40
N VAL A 151 21.56 44.79 18.61
CA VAL A 151 22.35 45.15 19.79
C VAL A 151 23.84 44.82 19.59
N GLN A 152 24.15 43.69 18.94
CA GLN A 152 25.52 43.33 18.63
C GLN A 152 26.17 44.33 17.66
N ALA A 153 25.44 44.77 16.63
CA ALA A 153 25.93 45.81 15.73
C ALA A 153 26.17 47.15 16.45
N GLU A 154 25.29 47.55 17.36
CA GLU A 154 25.49 48.75 18.20
C GLU A 154 26.72 48.61 19.12
N LEU A 155 26.92 47.42 19.71
CA LEU A 155 28.09 47.12 20.54
C LEU A 155 29.39 47.22 19.73
N ASP A 156 29.42 46.65 18.52
CA ASP A 156 30.59 46.67 17.63
C ASP A 156 30.96 48.12 17.23
N ILE A 157 29.97 48.96 16.94
CA ILE A 157 30.17 50.39 16.66
C ILE A 157 30.73 51.12 17.89
N ALA A 158 30.13 50.91 19.06
CA ALA A 158 30.59 51.56 20.30
C ALA A 158 32.03 51.13 20.67
N GLN A 159 32.39 49.87 20.45
CA GLN A 159 33.75 49.37 20.64
C GLN A 159 34.74 50.00 19.65
N ALA A 160 34.34 50.15 18.38
CA ALA A 160 35.15 50.85 17.40
C ALA A 160 35.38 52.32 17.79
N ASP A 161 34.34 53.02 18.26
CA ASP A 161 34.44 54.40 18.73
C ASP A 161 35.37 54.52 19.94
N ILE A 162 35.26 53.61 20.92
CA ILE A 162 36.17 53.56 22.07
C ILE A 162 37.62 53.34 21.61
N ALA A 163 37.86 52.44 20.65
CA ALA A 163 39.19 52.19 20.13
C ALA A 163 39.78 53.42 19.42
N ILE A 164 38.97 54.13 18.62
CA ILE A 164 39.37 55.38 17.96
C ILE A 164 39.67 56.46 19.00
N LEU A 165 38.80 56.65 20.00
CA LEU A 165 39.03 57.62 21.07
C LEU A 165 40.31 57.31 21.85
N SER A 166 40.53 56.04 22.20
CA SER A 166 41.72 55.60 22.94
C SER A 166 42.99 55.90 22.16
N LYS A 167 43.00 55.61 20.85
CA LYS A 167 44.11 55.92 19.96
C LYS A 167 44.36 57.43 19.85
N SER A 168 43.30 58.23 19.71
CA SER A 168 43.39 59.68 19.69
C SER A 168 44.01 60.24 20.98
N ILE A 169 43.60 59.73 22.15
CA ILE A 169 44.16 60.10 23.45
C ILE A 169 45.65 59.77 23.53
N GLU A 170 46.07 58.59 23.05
CA GLU A 170 47.48 58.20 23.00
C GLU A 170 48.29 59.13 22.10
N ASP A 171 47.78 59.43 20.90
CA ASP A 171 48.42 60.36 19.95
C ASP A 171 48.54 61.77 20.54
N PHE A 172 47.52 62.27 21.24
CA PHE A 172 47.56 63.55 21.94
C PHE A 172 48.59 63.56 23.07
N ARG A 173 48.67 62.50 23.88
CA ARG A 173 49.68 62.36 24.93
C ARG A 173 51.10 62.30 24.35
N ALA A 174 51.29 61.60 23.24
CA ALA A 174 52.58 61.53 22.55
C ALA A 174 53.01 62.91 22.04
N LYS A 175 52.08 63.68 21.44
CA LYS A 175 52.35 65.06 21.00
C LYS A 175 52.70 65.99 22.15
N GLN A 176 52.01 65.92 23.29
CA GLN A 176 52.35 66.72 24.47
C GLN A 176 53.74 66.42 25.03
N LYS A 177 54.16 65.15 25.02
CA LYS A 177 55.52 64.76 25.43
C LYS A 177 56.62 65.23 24.48
N LEU A 178 56.29 65.51 23.22
CA LEU A 178 57.21 66.04 22.21
C LEU A 178 57.30 67.57 22.24
N SER A 179 56.33 68.26 22.86
CA SER A 179 56.28 69.72 23.00
C SER A 179 56.79 70.24 24.34
N ALA A 180 57.21 69.35 25.25
CA ALA A 180 57.82 69.64 26.55
C ALA A 180 59.30 69.25 26.51
#